data_AF-A0A9X2IWH2-F1
#
_entry.id   AF-A0A9X2IWH2-F1
#
_cell.length_a   1.000
_cell.length_b   1.000
_cell.length_c   1.000
_cell.angle_alpha   90.00
_cell.angle_beta   90.00
_cell.angle_gamma   90.00
#
_symmetry.space_group_name_H-M   'P 1'
#
loop_
_entity.id
_entity.type
_entity.pdbx_description
1 polymer ?
#
loop_
_entity_poly.entity_id
_entity_poly.type
_entity_poly.pdbx_seq_one_letter_code
_entity_poly.pdbx_strand_id
1 'polypeptide(L)'
;MDRDSADRIIAAEDRTAALRLRAYAADWSQEAARQAQYLRELPAYDPSAPTGAAQACEALASVLRWEYETAWRFEQITRGCADAIRRAWPLPTYPSPDESAWSTAARLADLSYGLEQVARATTVLVVPTVPAPPRHAQPRRGVNARVLAEQIAAQRDHADRLTISRGASEHALPAIRHWADEVRDLLANLTVPSDRRPLFAIQFQDIVGGIDATEGPLVANPTALLRAYLALAKHYLAKVGENMSDYAEASGQSGRGGINISISGGTVYNPQFAESITNIDSNIVTIAQRGDGEVAQALQSIGSAVLSDRQLDDERRQELLDNVEYLAQNAQQPPEKRNRGMIKSALAALNTAATTGTEVGKAVTTWGEALNAILS
;
A
#
# COMPACT_ATOMS: atom_id res chain seq x y z
N MET A 1 -61.85 -9.60 -15.95
CA MET A 1 -61.46 -9.24 -14.57
C MET A 1 -61.65 -7.74 -14.46
N ASP A 2 -62.50 -7.26 -13.55
CA ASP A 2 -62.73 -5.82 -13.42
C ASP A 2 -61.52 -5.14 -12.74
N ARG A 3 -61.31 -3.85 -12.98
CA ARG A 3 -60.18 -3.05 -12.49
C ARG A 3 -60.03 -3.13 -10.97
N ASP A 4 -61.13 -3.11 -10.22
CA ASP A 4 -61.13 -3.25 -8.76
C ASP A 4 -60.66 -4.63 -8.28
N SER A 5 -60.84 -5.65 -9.11
CA SER A 5 -60.37 -7.00 -8.82
C SER A 5 -58.88 -7.15 -9.12
N ALA A 6 -58.38 -6.47 -10.16
CA ALA A 6 -56.94 -6.40 -10.45
C ALA A 6 -56.19 -5.62 -9.37
N ASP A 7 -56.69 -4.45 -8.97
CA ASP A 7 -56.06 -3.59 -7.96
C ASP A 7 -56.02 -4.27 -6.57
N ARG A 8 -57.03 -5.09 -6.24
CA ARG A 8 -57.04 -5.88 -5.00
C ARG A 8 -56.06 -7.05 -5.01
N ILE A 9 -55.86 -7.70 -6.16
CA ILE A 9 -54.86 -8.77 -6.32
C ILE A 9 -53.44 -8.16 -6.23
N ILE A 10 -53.22 -7.03 -6.89
CA ILE A 10 -51.95 -6.28 -6.85
C ILE A 10 -51.61 -5.86 -5.41
N ALA A 11 -52.55 -5.25 -4.69
CA ALA A 11 -52.33 -4.85 -3.30
C ALA A 11 -52.08 -6.05 -2.35
N ALA A 12 -52.65 -7.21 -2.63
CA ALA A 12 -52.43 -8.44 -1.86
C ALA A 12 -51.06 -9.07 -2.15
N GLU A 13 -50.62 -9.06 -3.41
CA GLU A 13 -49.29 -9.53 -3.81
C GLU A 13 -48.18 -8.60 -3.29
N ASP A 14 -48.36 -7.28 -3.36
CA ASP A 14 -47.44 -6.28 -2.80
C ASP A 14 -47.31 -6.43 -1.28
N ARG A 15 -48.41 -6.68 -0.58
CA ARG A 15 -48.39 -6.93 0.86
C ARG A 15 -47.66 -8.22 1.19
N THR A 16 -47.82 -9.27 0.38
CA THR A 16 -47.13 -10.55 0.56
C THR A 16 -45.63 -10.42 0.27
N ALA A 17 -45.26 -9.69 -0.78
CA ALA A 17 -43.86 -9.37 -1.09
C ALA A 17 -43.20 -8.53 0.01
N ALA A 18 -43.89 -7.50 0.53
CA ALA A 18 -43.42 -6.68 1.64
C ALA A 18 -43.25 -7.47 2.95
N LEU A 19 -44.16 -8.40 3.24
CA LEU A 19 -44.03 -9.28 4.42
C LEU A 19 -42.87 -10.27 4.28
N ARG A 20 -42.63 -10.80 3.08
CA ARG A 20 -41.44 -11.64 2.79
C ARG A 20 -40.15 -10.82 2.95
N LEU A 21 -40.08 -9.62 2.38
CA LEU A 21 -38.93 -8.72 2.53
C LEU A 21 -38.65 -8.37 4.00
N ARG A 22 -39.68 -8.12 4.81
CA ARG A 22 -39.52 -7.88 6.26
C ARG A 22 -39.04 -9.11 7.03
N ALA A 23 -39.57 -10.29 6.72
CA ALA A 23 -39.11 -11.54 7.34
C ALA A 23 -37.64 -11.83 6.97
N TYR A 24 -37.27 -11.64 5.70
CA TYR A 24 -35.89 -11.78 5.25
C TYR A 24 -34.95 -10.74 5.89
N ALA A 25 -35.37 -9.49 6.04
CA ALA A 25 -34.58 -8.46 6.72
C ALA A 25 -34.34 -8.79 8.21
N ALA A 26 -35.31 -9.43 8.87
CA ALA A 26 -35.18 -9.87 10.26
C ALA A 26 -34.20 -11.05 10.40
N ASP A 27 -34.30 -12.06 9.53
CA ASP A 27 -33.34 -13.18 9.46
C ASP A 27 -31.92 -12.68 9.14
N TRP A 28 -31.81 -11.72 8.21
CA TRP A 28 -30.56 -11.09 7.82
C TRP A 28 -29.90 -10.32 8.97
N SER A 29 -30.70 -9.57 9.75
CA SER A 29 -30.23 -8.87 10.94
C SER A 29 -29.70 -9.83 12.02
N GLN A 30 -30.35 -10.98 12.22
CA GLN A 30 -29.88 -12.00 13.17
C GLN A 30 -28.58 -12.67 12.71
N GLU A 31 -28.44 -12.98 11.42
CA GLU A 31 -27.22 -13.60 10.91
C GLU A 31 -26.04 -12.63 10.92
N ALA A 32 -26.26 -11.35 10.59
CA ALA A 32 -25.26 -10.30 10.73
C ALA A 32 -24.79 -10.14 12.18
N ALA A 33 -25.70 -10.25 13.16
CA ALA A 33 -25.36 -10.22 14.58
C ALA A 33 -24.50 -11.43 15.00
N ARG A 34 -24.80 -12.64 14.50
CA ARG A 34 -23.99 -13.85 14.74
C ARG A 34 -22.59 -13.75 14.15
N GLN A 35 -22.47 -13.24 12.92
CA GLN A 35 -21.18 -13.03 12.26
C GLN A 35 -20.34 -11.96 12.98
N ALA A 36 -20.96 -10.85 13.38
CA ALA A 36 -20.31 -9.81 14.18
C ALA A 36 -19.87 -10.30 15.57
N GLN A 37 -20.52 -11.34 16.10
CA GLN A 37 -20.11 -12.03 17.32
C GLN A 37 -18.93 -12.98 17.04
N TYR A 38 -19.01 -13.79 15.98
CA TYR A 38 -17.92 -14.67 15.54
C TYR A 38 -16.61 -13.89 15.29
N LEU A 39 -16.68 -12.76 14.59
CA LEU A 39 -15.53 -11.89 14.34
C LEU A 39 -14.95 -11.26 15.62
N ARG A 40 -15.77 -11.07 16.67
CA ARG A 40 -15.32 -10.60 17.99
C ARG A 40 -14.67 -11.70 18.82
N GLU A 41 -15.05 -12.95 18.59
CA GLU A 41 -14.52 -14.13 19.28
C GLU A 41 -13.26 -14.70 18.62
N LEU A 42 -12.90 -14.23 17.42
CA LEU A 42 -11.62 -14.57 16.79
C LEU A 42 -10.45 -14.15 17.71
N PRO A 43 -9.48 -15.06 17.99
CA PRO A 43 -8.33 -14.71 18.79
C PRO A 43 -7.56 -13.54 18.16
N ALA A 44 -7.00 -12.67 19.02
CA ALA A 44 -6.24 -11.52 18.57
C ALA A 44 -5.14 -11.94 17.59
N TYR A 45 -5.11 -11.31 16.41
CA TYR A 45 -4.15 -11.56 15.35
C TYR A 45 -2.71 -11.43 15.86
N ASP A 46 -1.97 -12.53 15.85
CA ASP A 46 -0.53 -12.57 16.12
C ASP A 46 0.25 -12.59 14.79
N PRO A 47 0.89 -11.49 14.40
CA PRO A 47 1.62 -11.39 13.14
C PRO A 47 2.89 -12.27 13.10
N SER A 48 3.32 -12.85 14.22
CA SER A 48 4.52 -13.68 14.30
C SER A 48 4.28 -15.18 14.04
N ALA A 49 3.01 -15.61 14.01
CA ALA A 49 2.66 -17.01 13.80
C ALA A 49 2.60 -17.35 12.29
N PRO A 50 3.19 -18.48 11.84
CA PRO A 50 3.15 -18.91 10.43
C PRO A 50 1.73 -19.17 9.90
N THR A 51 0.74 -19.28 10.78
CA THR A 51 -0.69 -19.44 10.47
C THR A 51 -1.46 -18.12 10.32
N GLY A 52 -0.87 -16.97 10.65
CA GLY A 52 -1.58 -15.68 10.65
C GLY A 52 -2.08 -15.25 9.26
N ALA A 53 -1.32 -15.53 8.20
CA ALA A 53 -1.75 -15.27 6.83
C ALA A 53 -2.87 -16.22 6.37
N ALA A 54 -2.81 -17.50 6.75
CA ALA A 54 -3.86 -18.46 6.46
C ALA A 54 -5.17 -18.11 7.18
N GLN A 55 -5.09 -17.67 8.44
CA GLN A 55 -6.24 -17.20 9.21
C GLN A 55 -6.80 -15.88 8.67
N ALA A 56 -5.96 -14.96 8.22
CA ALA A 56 -6.41 -13.73 7.56
C ALA A 56 -7.09 -14.03 6.22
N CYS A 57 -6.54 -14.94 5.42
CA CYS A 57 -7.14 -15.43 4.17
C CYS A 57 -8.43 -16.21 4.43
N GLU A 58 -8.54 -16.98 5.51
CA GLU A 58 -9.75 -17.73 5.87
C GLU A 58 -10.84 -16.81 6.44
N ALA A 59 -10.48 -15.79 7.21
CA ALA A 59 -11.38 -14.74 7.66
C ALA A 59 -11.85 -13.88 6.48
N LEU A 60 -10.95 -13.48 5.58
CA LEU A 60 -11.30 -12.84 4.31
C LEU A 60 -12.19 -13.75 3.47
N ALA A 61 -11.83 -15.02 3.28
CA ALA A 61 -12.65 -15.96 2.53
C ALA A 61 -14.00 -16.19 3.18
N SER A 62 -14.13 -16.12 4.51
CA SER A 62 -15.40 -16.24 5.21
C SER A 62 -16.26 -14.97 5.07
N VAL A 63 -15.66 -13.79 5.20
CA VAL A 63 -16.32 -12.50 4.94
C VAL A 63 -16.74 -12.39 3.47
N LEU A 64 -15.86 -12.76 2.55
CA LEU A 64 -16.11 -12.76 1.11
C LEU A 64 -17.09 -13.85 0.70
N ARG A 65 -17.09 -15.04 1.33
CA ARG A 65 -18.10 -16.08 1.10
C ARG A 65 -19.45 -15.66 1.64
N TRP A 66 -19.49 -14.98 2.80
CA TRP A 66 -20.71 -14.39 3.33
C TRP A 66 -21.22 -13.26 2.43
N GLU A 67 -20.35 -12.33 2.00
CA GLU A 67 -20.73 -11.27 1.06
C GLU A 67 -21.13 -11.84 -0.30
N TYR A 68 -20.47 -12.89 -0.79
CA TYR A 68 -20.83 -13.58 -2.04
C TYR A 68 -22.15 -14.34 -1.93
N GLU A 69 -22.40 -15.08 -0.84
CA GLU A 69 -23.70 -15.73 -0.62
C GLU A 69 -24.81 -14.70 -0.41
N THR A 70 -24.52 -13.60 0.26
CA THR A 70 -25.48 -12.50 0.50
C THR A 70 -25.77 -11.76 -0.79
N ALA A 71 -24.74 -11.45 -1.58
CA ALA A 71 -24.84 -10.84 -2.90
C ALA A 71 -25.57 -11.76 -3.88
N TRP A 72 -25.25 -13.05 -3.89
CA TRP A 72 -25.91 -14.05 -4.73
C TRP A 72 -27.38 -14.22 -4.33
N ARG A 73 -27.70 -14.29 -3.03
CA ARG A 73 -29.11 -14.34 -2.57
C ARG A 73 -29.85 -13.06 -2.91
N PHE A 74 -29.22 -11.90 -2.74
CA PHE A 74 -29.79 -10.61 -3.11
C PHE A 74 -29.99 -10.50 -4.63
N GLU A 75 -29.05 -10.99 -5.43
CA GLU A 75 -29.15 -11.09 -6.89
C GLU A 75 -30.29 -12.04 -7.31
N GLN A 76 -30.41 -13.22 -6.68
CA GLN A 76 -31.52 -14.14 -6.95
C GLN A 76 -32.88 -13.52 -6.59
N ILE A 77 -32.95 -12.78 -5.48
CA ILE A 77 -34.16 -12.08 -5.06
C ILE A 77 -34.48 -10.94 -6.03
N THR A 78 -33.50 -10.12 -6.42
CA THR A 78 -33.70 -8.99 -7.32
C THR A 78 -34.00 -9.43 -8.75
N ARG A 79 -33.35 -10.47 -9.27
CA ARG A 79 -33.72 -11.14 -10.53
C ARG A 79 -35.11 -11.75 -10.44
N GLY A 80 -35.44 -12.43 -9.33
CA GLY A 80 -36.77 -12.98 -9.08
C GLY A 80 -37.86 -11.91 -9.06
N CYS A 81 -37.60 -10.76 -8.43
CA CYS A 81 -38.47 -9.59 -8.45
C CYS A 81 -38.59 -8.99 -9.85
N ALA A 82 -37.48 -8.81 -10.58
CA ALA A 82 -37.48 -8.29 -11.95
C ALA A 82 -38.25 -9.21 -12.92
N ASP A 83 -38.09 -10.53 -12.79
CA ASP A 83 -38.81 -11.53 -13.58
C ASP A 83 -40.28 -11.66 -13.19
N ALA A 84 -40.62 -11.44 -11.92
CA ALA A 84 -42.01 -11.37 -11.46
C ALA A 84 -42.70 -10.11 -12.02
N ILE A 85 -42.03 -8.95 -11.97
CA ILE A 85 -42.50 -7.69 -12.55
C ILE A 85 -42.68 -7.83 -14.07
N ARG A 86 -41.72 -8.41 -14.79
CA ARG A 86 -41.83 -8.67 -16.24
C ARG A 86 -42.96 -9.63 -16.61
N ARG A 87 -43.26 -10.61 -15.76
CA ARG A 87 -44.37 -11.57 -16.00
C ARG A 87 -45.74 -10.97 -15.67
N ALA A 88 -45.83 -10.18 -14.61
CA ALA A 88 -47.07 -9.49 -14.24
C ALA A 88 -47.40 -8.36 -15.22
N TRP A 89 -46.38 -7.74 -15.82
CA TRP A 89 -46.49 -6.65 -16.77
C TRP A 89 -45.67 -6.94 -18.04
N PRO A 90 -46.17 -7.77 -18.97
CA PRO A 90 -45.52 -7.92 -20.26
C PRO A 90 -45.50 -6.54 -20.93
N LEU A 91 -44.30 -5.99 -21.13
CA LEU A 91 -44.11 -4.70 -21.77
C LEU A 91 -44.93 -4.68 -23.07
N PRO A 92 -45.90 -3.76 -23.22
CA PRO A 92 -46.67 -3.71 -24.44
C PRO A 92 -45.71 -3.40 -25.58
N THR A 93 -45.67 -4.26 -26.60
CA THR A 93 -45.20 -3.86 -27.92
C THR A 93 -46.16 -2.78 -28.39
N TYR A 94 -45.75 -1.51 -28.23
CA TYR A 94 -46.43 -0.26 -28.58
C TYR A 94 -47.83 -0.42 -29.20
N PRO A 95 -48.91 0.14 -28.60
CA PRO A 95 -49.23 1.54 -28.93
C PRO A 95 -50.00 2.37 -27.85
N SER A 96 -50.18 3.66 -28.19
CA SER A 96 -51.09 4.70 -27.65
C SER A 96 -50.57 5.64 -26.54
N PRO A 97 -50.68 6.99 -26.70
CA PRO A 97 -50.12 7.99 -25.79
C PRO A 97 -51.13 8.36 -24.70
N ASP A 98 -51.17 7.61 -23.61
CA ASP A 98 -51.82 8.06 -22.37
C ASP A 98 -50.74 8.33 -21.32
N GLU A 99 -50.44 9.61 -21.09
CA GLU A 99 -49.31 10.13 -20.30
C GLU A 99 -49.24 9.61 -18.85
N SER A 100 -50.36 9.18 -18.30
CA SER A 100 -50.41 8.67 -16.91
C SER A 100 -49.71 7.31 -16.74
N ALA A 101 -49.80 6.43 -17.76
CA ALA A 101 -49.18 5.10 -17.75
C ALA A 101 -47.65 5.15 -17.94
N TRP A 102 -47.15 6.18 -18.63
CA TRP A 102 -45.72 6.40 -18.83
C TRP A 102 -44.99 6.67 -17.52
N SER A 103 -45.62 7.35 -16.55
CA SER A 103 -44.99 7.66 -15.27
C SER A 103 -44.68 6.42 -14.42
N THR A 104 -45.54 5.40 -14.47
CA THR A 104 -45.38 4.17 -13.68
C THR A 104 -44.46 3.19 -14.39
N ALA A 105 -44.60 3.02 -15.72
CA ALA A 105 -43.69 2.19 -16.52
C ALA A 105 -42.26 2.74 -16.52
N ALA A 106 -42.07 4.07 -16.60
CA ALA A 106 -40.76 4.70 -16.50
C ALA A 106 -40.13 4.52 -15.11
N ARG A 107 -40.91 4.69 -14.04
CA ARG A 107 -40.43 4.43 -12.66
C ARG A 107 -40.03 2.98 -12.43
N LEU A 108 -40.77 2.03 -13.01
CA LEU A 108 -40.44 0.60 -12.92
C LEU A 108 -39.23 0.23 -13.80
N ALA A 109 -39.06 0.88 -14.95
CA ALA A 109 -37.86 0.73 -15.78
C ALA A 109 -36.61 1.30 -15.06
N ASP A 110 -36.73 2.47 -14.42
CA ASP A 110 -35.68 3.06 -13.57
C ASP A 110 -35.38 2.18 -12.36
N LEU A 111 -36.40 1.60 -11.72
CA LEU A 111 -36.22 0.66 -10.62
C LEU A 111 -35.53 -0.63 -11.10
N SER A 112 -35.94 -1.20 -12.24
CA SER A 112 -35.33 -2.38 -12.83
C SER A 112 -33.88 -2.12 -13.24
N TYR A 113 -33.61 -0.95 -13.83
CA TYR A 113 -32.25 -0.52 -14.17
C TYR A 113 -31.40 -0.30 -12.92
N GLY A 114 -31.95 0.35 -11.89
CA GLY A 114 -31.31 0.51 -10.59
C GLY A 114 -31.01 -0.83 -9.92
N LEU A 115 -31.93 -1.79 -9.97
CA LEU A 115 -31.73 -3.14 -9.44
C LEU A 115 -30.71 -3.95 -10.26
N GLU A 116 -30.65 -3.77 -11.58
CA GLU A 116 -29.60 -4.36 -12.41
C GLU A 116 -28.22 -3.74 -12.13
N GLN A 117 -28.15 -2.43 -11.86
CA GLN A 117 -26.91 -1.76 -11.47
C GLN A 117 -26.46 -2.18 -10.08
N VAL A 118 -27.39 -2.30 -9.13
CA VAL A 118 -27.11 -2.86 -7.80
C VAL A 118 -26.68 -4.30 -7.93
N ALA A 119 -27.38 -5.15 -8.69
CA ALA A 119 -26.97 -6.53 -8.92
C ALA A 119 -25.56 -6.60 -9.51
N ARG A 120 -25.22 -5.81 -10.54
CA ARG A 120 -23.87 -5.74 -11.11
C ARG A 120 -22.81 -5.28 -10.10
N ALA A 121 -23.14 -4.34 -9.23
CA ALA A 121 -22.22 -3.85 -8.21
C ALA A 121 -22.11 -4.75 -6.97
N THR A 122 -23.14 -5.57 -6.69
CA THR A 122 -23.10 -6.62 -5.65
C THR A 122 -22.41 -7.87 -6.19
N THR A 123 -22.39 -8.05 -7.52
CA THR A 123 -21.80 -9.21 -8.18
C THR A 123 -20.28 -9.05 -8.26
N VAL A 124 -19.64 -9.66 -7.27
CA VAL A 124 -18.21 -9.98 -7.18
C VAL A 124 -17.36 -8.79 -6.75
N LEU A 125 -17.17 -8.68 -5.43
CA LEU A 125 -15.87 -8.34 -4.86
C LEU A 125 -14.86 -9.33 -5.43
N VAL A 126 -14.32 -9.01 -6.61
CA VAL A 126 -13.29 -9.82 -7.26
C VAL A 126 -12.10 -9.65 -6.35
N VAL A 127 -11.84 -10.68 -5.53
CA VAL A 127 -10.57 -10.77 -4.82
C VAL A 127 -9.51 -10.80 -5.91
N PRO A 128 -8.69 -9.76 -6.05
CA PRO A 128 -7.65 -9.82 -7.05
C PRO A 128 -6.78 -11.01 -6.71
N THR A 129 -6.61 -11.93 -7.67
CA THR A 129 -5.61 -12.98 -7.54
C THR A 129 -4.26 -12.27 -7.42
N VAL A 130 -3.57 -12.40 -6.29
CA VAL A 130 -2.26 -11.79 -6.10
C VAL A 130 -1.29 -12.50 -7.05
N PRO A 131 -0.83 -11.86 -8.14
CA PRO A 131 0.13 -12.48 -9.02
C PRO A 131 1.44 -12.71 -8.25
N ALA A 132 2.10 -13.84 -8.49
CA ALA A 132 3.45 -14.03 -8.01
C ALA A 132 4.38 -13.02 -8.73
N PRO A 133 5.27 -12.31 -8.02
CA PRO A 133 6.20 -11.41 -8.67
C PRO A 133 7.13 -12.19 -9.62
N PRO A 134 7.51 -11.63 -10.78
CA PRO A 134 8.39 -12.28 -11.75
C PRO A 134 9.71 -12.76 -11.11
N ARG A 135 10.11 -14.00 -11.37
CA ARG A 135 11.35 -14.58 -10.79
C ARG A 135 12.64 -14.02 -11.39
N HIS A 136 12.63 -13.63 -12.66
CA HIS A 136 13.83 -13.21 -13.40
C HIS A 136 13.84 -11.70 -13.66
N ALA A 137 13.48 -10.92 -12.65
CA ALA A 137 13.54 -9.48 -12.74
C ALA A 137 14.94 -8.96 -12.37
N GLN A 138 15.17 -7.70 -12.71
CA GLN A 138 16.38 -6.98 -12.38
C GLN A 138 16.04 -5.50 -12.12
N PRO A 139 16.74 -4.85 -11.18
CA PRO A 139 16.68 -3.39 -11.05
C PRO A 139 17.10 -2.73 -12.37
N ARG A 140 16.50 -1.57 -12.66
CA ARG A 140 16.91 -0.73 -13.77
C ARG A 140 18.37 -0.33 -13.64
N ARG A 141 19.02 -0.08 -14.78
CA ARG A 141 20.40 0.41 -14.80
C ARG A 141 20.52 1.68 -13.97
N GLY A 142 21.47 1.69 -13.02
CA GLY A 142 21.69 2.80 -12.10
C GLY A 142 20.92 2.69 -10.78
N VAL A 143 19.96 1.76 -10.66
CA VAL A 143 19.26 1.49 -9.41
C VAL A 143 20.01 0.41 -8.63
N ASN A 144 20.37 0.71 -7.39
CA ASN A 144 20.99 -0.25 -6.49
C ASN A 144 19.91 -1.18 -5.89
N ALA A 145 20.07 -2.49 -6.09
CA ALA A 145 19.13 -3.52 -5.63
C ALA A 145 18.93 -3.48 -4.12
N ARG A 146 20.00 -3.22 -3.36
CA ARG A 146 19.96 -3.17 -1.90
C ARG A 146 19.12 -1.98 -1.42
N VAL A 147 19.42 -0.78 -1.92
CA VAL A 147 18.67 0.44 -1.58
C VAL A 147 17.19 0.26 -1.93
N LEU A 148 16.92 -0.32 -3.10
CA LEU A 148 15.55 -0.62 -3.52
C LEU A 148 14.87 -1.64 -2.56
N ALA A 149 15.59 -2.65 -2.09
CA ALA A 149 15.06 -3.62 -1.12
C ALA A 149 14.73 -2.95 0.23
N GLU A 150 15.59 -2.06 0.71
CA GLU A 150 15.37 -1.27 1.93
C GLU A 150 14.15 -0.33 1.78
N GLN A 151 14.01 0.32 0.63
CA GLN A 151 12.83 1.14 0.31
C GLN A 151 11.54 0.31 0.25
N ILE A 152 11.57 -0.89 -0.33
CA ILE A 152 10.42 -1.81 -0.35
C ILE A 152 10.05 -2.23 1.08
N ALA A 153 11.04 -2.51 1.93
CA ALA A 153 10.79 -2.82 3.35
C ALA A 153 10.14 -1.63 4.08
N ALA A 154 10.65 -0.42 3.88
CA ALA A 154 10.08 0.80 4.46
C ALA A 154 8.62 1.02 4.03
N GLN A 155 8.29 0.75 2.77
CA GLN A 155 6.91 0.86 2.27
C GLN A 155 5.97 -0.21 2.85
N ARG A 156 6.48 -1.40 3.20
CA ARG A 156 5.71 -2.41 3.95
C ARG A 156 5.39 -1.94 5.36
N ASP A 157 6.36 -1.33 6.05
CA ASP A 157 6.15 -0.76 7.38
C ASP A 157 5.17 0.42 7.33
N HIS A 158 5.21 1.22 6.26
CA HIS A 158 4.24 2.29 6.03
C HIS A 158 2.81 1.73 5.89
N ALA A 159 2.63 0.63 5.16
CA ALA A 159 1.33 -0.05 5.05
C ALA A 159 0.78 -0.50 6.41
N ASP A 160 1.64 -0.96 7.32
CA ASP A 160 1.22 -1.34 8.68
C ASP A 160 0.73 -0.14 9.49
N ARG A 161 1.42 1.00 9.38
CA ARG A 161 0.98 2.25 10.03
C ARG A 161 -0.37 2.72 9.50
N LEU A 162 -0.57 2.65 8.18
CA LEU A 162 -1.86 2.96 7.55
C LEU A 162 -2.97 2.03 8.07
N THR A 163 -2.67 0.74 8.25
CA THR A 163 -3.62 -0.26 8.79
C THR A 163 -4.00 0.01 10.25
N ILE A 164 -3.04 0.44 11.08
CA ILE A 164 -3.23 0.70 12.52
C ILE A 164 -3.96 2.02 12.79
N SER A 165 -3.91 2.99 11.87
CA SER A 165 -4.57 4.28 12.01
C SER A 165 -6.08 4.11 12.27
N ARG A 166 -6.47 4.12 13.56
CA ARG A 166 -7.78 3.69 14.06
C ARG A 166 -8.93 4.66 13.75
N GLY A 167 -8.67 5.78 13.07
CA GLY A 167 -9.48 6.99 13.22
C GLY A 167 -10.19 7.58 12.01
N ALA A 168 -9.96 7.17 10.76
CA ALA A 168 -10.51 7.95 9.65
C ALA A 168 -10.79 7.14 8.39
N SER A 169 -12.01 6.62 8.24
CA SER A 169 -12.47 6.11 6.93
C SER A 169 -12.42 7.18 5.84
N GLU A 170 -12.56 8.46 6.21
CA GLU A 170 -12.63 9.57 5.26
C GLU A 170 -11.26 10.13 4.86
N HIS A 171 -10.26 10.11 5.75
CA HIS A 171 -8.89 10.59 5.45
C HIS A 171 -7.88 9.48 5.15
N ALA A 172 -8.19 8.21 5.44
CA ALA A 172 -7.27 7.12 5.13
C ALA A 172 -7.12 6.91 3.62
N LEU A 173 -8.18 7.13 2.84
CA LEU A 173 -8.16 6.81 1.42
C LEU A 173 -7.18 7.67 0.60
N PRO A 174 -7.11 9.01 0.75
CA PRO A 174 -6.06 9.81 0.11
C PRO A 174 -4.64 9.37 0.50
N ALA A 175 -4.42 9.03 1.78
CA ALA A 175 -3.11 8.56 2.25
C ALA A 175 -2.73 7.20 1.65
N ILE A 176 -3.69 6.28 1.55
CA ILE A 176 -3.51 4.97 0.92
C ILE A 176 -3.27 5.11 -0.58
N ARG A 177 -3.99 6.00 -1.28
CA ARG A 177 -3.77 6.30 -2.71
C ARG A 177 -2.36 6.83 -2.94
N HIS A 178 -1.95 7.82 -2.14
CA HIS A 178 -0.61 8.39 -2.22
C HIS A 178 0.48 7.33 -1.98
N TRP A 179 0.32 6.52 -0.93
CA TRP A 179 1.21 5.38 -0.66
C TRP A 179 1.26 4.38 -1.83
N ALA A 180 0.11 4.05 -2.42
CA ALA A 180 0.03 3.13 -3.54
C ALA A 180 0.75 3.69 -4.79
N ASP A 181 0.64 4.99 -5.06
CA ASP A 181 1.38 5.66 -6.13
C ASP A 181 2.90 5.62 -5.89
N GLU A 182 3.36 5.93 -4.66
CA GLU A 182 4.78 5.83 -4.30
C GLU A 182 5.33 4.41 -4.50
N VAL A 183 4.56 3.40 -4.08
CA VAL A 183 4.95 2.00 -4.26
C VAL A 183 4.98 1.61 -5.73
N ARG A 184 4.02 2.07 -6.54
CA ARG A 184 4.01 1.82 -7.98
C ARG A 184 5.25 2.41 -8.65
N ASP A 185 5.60 3.65 -8.31
CA ASP A 185 6.77 4.34 -8.85
C ASP A 185 8.07 3.67 -8.42
N LEU A 186 8.14 3.20 -7.16
CA LEU A 186 9.23 2.40 -6.65
C LEU A 186 9.40 1.10 -7.44
N LEU A 187 8.30 0.34 -7.62
CA LEU A 187 8.28 -0.94 -8.34
C LEU A 187 8.54 -0.78 -9.84
N ALA A 188 8.32 0.40 -10.43
CA ALA A 188 8.69 0.69 -11.81
C ALA A 188 10.22 0.64 -12.04
N ASN A 189 11.02 0.66 -10.98
CA ASN A 189 12.46 0.44 -11.03
C ASN A 189 12.86 -1.03 -11.19
N LEU A 190 11.91 -1.97 -11.12
CA LEU A 190 12.13 -3.37 -11.47
C LEU A 190 11.67 -3.64 -12.90
N THR A 191 12.49 -4.37 -13.64
CA THR A 191 12.25 -4.70 -15.05
C THR A 191 12.48 -6.18 -15.29
N VAL A 192 11.71 -6.76 -16.21
CA VAL A 192 11.94 -8.12 -16.68
C VAL A 192 12.61 -8.01 -18.05
N PRO A 193 13.81 -8.59 -18.29
CA PRO A 193 14.54 -8.39 -19.55
C PRO A 193 13.72 -8.73 -20.81
N SER A 194 12.81 -9.71 -20.72
CA SER A 194 11.95 -10.15 -21.81
C SER A 194 10.69 -9.30 -22.00
N ASP A 195 10.35 -8.41 -21.06
CA ASP A 195 9.14 -7.57 -21.11
C ASP A 195 9.52 -6.09 -20.89
N ARG A 196 9.25 -5.26 -21.91
CA ARG A 196 9.53 -3.82 -21.84
C ARG A 196 8.55 -3.06 -20.93
N ARG A 197 7.46 -3.70 -20.50
CA ARG A 197 6.46 -3.07 -19.62
C ARG A 197 6.94 -3.09 -18.17
N PRO A 198 6.53 -2.10 -17.34
CA PRO A 198 6.82 -2.10 -15.92
C PRO A 198 5.92 -3.12 -15.20
N LEU A 199 6.18 -4.41 -15.42
CA LEU A 199 5.28 -5.49 -15.04
C LEU A 199 4.96 -5.48 -13.54
N PHE A 200 5.92 -5.15 -12.68
CA PHE A 200 5.71 -5.06 -11.24
C PHE A 200 4.74 -3.94 -10.85
N ALA A 201 4.88 -2.78 -11.48
CA ALA A 201 3.99 -1.63 -11.25
C ALA A 201 2.57 -1.93 -11.72
N ILE A 202 2.42 -2.63 -12.86
CA ILE A 202 1.12 -3.06 -13.38
C ILE A 202 0.49 -4.10 -12.45
N GLN A 203 1.23 -5.14 -12.07
CA GLN A 203 0.74 -6.18 -11.15
C GLN A 203 0.33 -5.59 -9.79
N PHE A 204 1.11 -4.63 -9.28
CA PHE A 204 0.75 -3.91 -8.06
C PHE A 204 -0.52 -3.09 -8.25
N GLN A 205 -0.62 -2.32 -9.35
CA GLN A 205 -1.83 -1.58 -9.70
C GLN A 205 -3.06 -2.49 -9.84
N ASP A 206 -2.92 -3.71 -10.34
CA ASP A 206 -4.02 -4.68 -10.42
C ASP A 206 -4.47 -5.14 -9.02
N ILE A 207 -3.54 -5.22 -8.05
CA ILE A 207 -3.86 -5.52 -6.65
C ILE A 207 -4.59 -4.35 -6.01
N VAL A 208 -4.08 -3.12 -6.15
CA VAL A 208 -4.61 -1.93 -5.46
C VAL A 208 -5.69 -1.18 -6.24
N GLY A 209 -5.94 -1.52 -7.50
CA GLY A 209 -6.82 -0.77 -8.39
C GLY A 209 -8.28 -0.77 -7.96
N GLY A 210 -8.68 -1.73 -7.13
CA GLY A 210 -10.02 -1.77 -6.54
C GLY A 210 -10.20 -0.85 -5.32
N ILE A 211 -9.16 -0.12 -4.89
CA ILE A 211 -9.24 0.84 -3.78
C ILE A 211 -10.26 1.94 -4.09
N ASP A 212 -10.36 2.41 -5.34
CA ASP A 212 -11.34 3.44 -5.71
C ASP A 212 -12.78 2.94 -5.62
N ALA A 213 -13.00 1.63 -5.81
CA ALA A 213 -14.32 1.04 -5.63
C ALA A 213 -14.80 1.11 -4.17
N THR A 214 -13.92 1.35 -3.19
CA THR A 214 -14.29 1.49 -1.78
C THR A 214 -15.12 2.76 -1.49
N GLU A 215 -15.08 3.77 -2.37
CA GLU A 215 -15.96 4.95 -2.28
C GLU A 215 -17.38 4.68 -2.78
N GLY A 216 -17.63 3.49 -3.36
CA GLY A 216 -18.93 3.12 -3.91
C GLY A 216 -20.01 3.07 -2.81
N PRO A 217 -21.22 3.60 -3.06
CA PRO A 217 -22.31 3.63 -2.07
C PRO A 217 -22.83 2.24 -1.69
N LEU A 218 -22.38 1.20 -2.38
CA LEU A 218 -22.79 -0.19 -2.19
C LEU A 218 -21.78 -1.01 -1.38
N VAL A 219 -20.64 -0.42 -0.99
CA VAL A 219 -19.64 -1.10 -0.15
C VAL A 219 -20.08 -1.04 1.30
N ALA A 220 -20.57 -2.16 1.83
CA ALA A 220 -21.09 -2.25 3.20
C ALA A 220 -20.03 -1.92 4.27
N ASN A 221 -18.75 -2.22 3.99
CA ASN A 221 -17.65 -1.95 4.91
C ASN A 221 -16.36 -1.52 4.16
N PRO A 222 -16.25 -0.23 3.78
CA PRO A 222 -15.10 0.26 3.00
C PRO A 222 -13.79 0.12 3.78
N THR A 223 -13.82 0.24 5.11
CA THR A 223 -12.63 0.07 5.95
C THR A 223 -12.10 -1.36 5.93
N ALA A 224 -12.97 -2.38 6.01
CA ALA A 224 -12.54 -3.77 5.92
C ALA A 224 -11.95 -4.09 4.54
N LEU A 225 -12.56 -3.57 3.48
CA LEU A 225 -12.07 -3.74 2.12
C LEU A 225 -10.71 -3.06 1.90
N LEU A 226 -10.53 -1.83 2.38
CA LEU A 226 -9.23 -1.13 2.33
C LEU A 226 -8.13 -1.91 3.05
N ARG A 227 -8.43 -2.45 4.24
CA ARG A 227 -7.48 -3.29 4.99
C ARG A 227 -7.13 -4.56 4.22
N ALA A 228 -8.08 -5.16 3.51
CA ALA A 228 -7.81 -6.32 2.66
C ALA A 228 -6.85 -5.96 1.52
N TYR A 229 -7.10 -4.87 0.80
CA TYR A 229 -6.19 -4.40 -0.26
C TYR A 229 -4.79 -4.10 0.27
N LEU A 230 -4.68 -3.40 1.41
CA LEU A 230 -3.39 -3.13 2.07
C LEU A 230 -2.67 -4.44 2.43
N ALA A 231 -3.38 -5.43 2.97
CA ALA A 231 -2.79 -6.73 3.32
C ALA A 231 -2.27 -7.49 2.09
N LEU A 232 -3.03 -7.51 0.99
CA LEU A 232 -2.62 -8.14 -0.27
C LEU A 232 -1.40 -7.43 -0.87
N ALA A 233 -1.43 -6.10 -0.91
CA ALA A 233 -0.34 -5.28 -1.41
C ALA A 233 0.93 -5.46 -0.57
N LYS A 234 0.82 -5.47 0.77
CA LYS A 234 1.93 -5.78 1.68
C LYS A 234 2.50 -7.17 1.44
N HIS A 235 1.65 -8.18 1.24
CA HIS A 235 2.09 -9.54 0.95
C HIS A 235 2.87 -9.60 -0.37
N TYR A 236 2.38 -8.92 -1.40
CA TYR A 236 3.09 -8.80 -2.68
C TYR A 236 4.46 -8.14 -2.51
N LEU A 237 4.55 -7.02 -1.80
CA LEU A 237 5.83 -6.36 -1.50
C LEU A 237 6.78 -7.24 -0.71
N ALA A 238 6.27 -8.07 0.22
CA ALA A 238 7.09 -9.04 0.93
C ALA A 238 7.72 -10.05 -0.05
N LYS A 239 6.94 -10.56 -1.02
CA LYS A 239 7.45 -11.47 -2.06
C LYS A 239 8.45 -10.80 -3.00
N VAL A 240 8.25 -9.54 -3.35
CA VAL A 240 9.25 -8.78 -4.11
C VAL A 240 10.54 -8.66 -3.29
N GLY A 241 10.42 -8.29 -2.01
CA GLY A 241 11.54 -8.19 -1.06
C GLY A 241 12.35 -9.48 -0.90
N GLU A 242 11.67 -10.62 -0.76
CA GLU A 242 12.28 -11.96 -0.68
C GLU A 242 13.13 -12.28 -1.93
N ASN A 243 12.70 -11.83 -3.12
CA ASN A 243 13.40 -12.08 -4.37
C ASN A 243 14.48 -11.02 -4.70
N MET A 244 14.68 -9.99 -3.86
CA MET A 244 15.62 -8.89 -4.18
C MET A 244 17.06 -9.36 -4.33
N SER A 245 17.47 -10.41 -3.60
CA SER A 245 18.81 -11.01 -3.77
C SER A 245 18.98 -11.58 -5.17
N ASP A 246 18.00 -12.36 -5.65
CA ASP A 246 18.01 -12.95 -6.99
C ASP A 246 18.00 -11.85 -8.06
N TYR A 247 17.26 -10.75 -7.84
CA TYR A 247 17.24 -9.61 -8.75
C TYR A 247 18.58 -8.85 -8.78
N ALA A 248 19.25 -8.75 -7.63
CA ALA A 248 20.61 -8.21 -7.54
C ALA A 248 21.62 -9.09 -8.29
N GLU A 249 21.47 -10.41 -8.19
CA GLU A 249 22.28 -11.37 -8.95
C GLU A 249 22.05 -11.26 -10.45
N ALA A 250 20.78 -11.24 -10.88
CA ALA A 250 20.42 -11.11 -12.29
C ALA A 250 20.94 -9.80 -12.92
N SER A 251 21.02 -8.72 -12.15
CA SER A 251 21.58 -7.44 -12.60
C SER A 251 23.11 -7.37 -12.54
N GLY A 252 23.79 -8.41 -12.08
CA GLY A 252 25.24 -8.45 -11.91
C GLY A 252 25.75 -7.59 -10.73
N GLN A 253 24.87 -7.20 -9.81
CA GLN A 253 25.21 -6.41 -8.63
C GLN A 253 25.76 -7.26 -7.47
N SER A 254 25.49 -8.56 -7.46
CA SER A 254 25.96 -9.49 -6.41
C SER A 254 27.44 -9.88 -6.48
N GLY A 255 28.10 -9.66 -7.63
CA GLY A 255 29.43 -10.23 -7.93
C GLY A 255 30.61 -9.26 -7.83
N ARG A 256 30.36 -7.97 -7.64
CA ARG A 256 31.44 -7.03 -7.29
C ARG A 256 31.55 -7.07 -5.78
N GLY A 257 32.71 -7.43 -5.24
CA GLY A 257 33.05 -7.32 -3.81
C GLY A 257 33.05 -5.88 -3.32
N GLY A 258 31.95 -5.17 -3.56
CA GLY A 258 31.62 -3.88 -3.02
C GLY A 258 31.34 -4.07 -1.55
N ILE A 259 32.01 -3.26 -0.77
CA ILE A 259 31.90 -3.15 0.68
C ILE A 259 30.41 -3.25 1.07
N ASN A 260 30.11 -4.19 1.96
CA ASN A 260 28.77 -4.46 2.46
C ASN A 260 28.31 -3.29 3.37
N ILE A 261 27.83 -2.23 2.74
CA ILE A 261 27.39 -0.97 3.37
C ILE A 261 25.94 -1.16 3.83
N SER A 262 25.74 -1.56 5.09
CA SER A 262 24.42 -1.75 5.73
C SER A 262 24.02 -0.54 6.56
N ILE A 263 22.97 0.17 6.16
CA ILE A 263 22.40 1.27 6.96
C ILE A 263 21.12 0.74 7.64
N SER A 264 21.24 0.42 8.93
CA SER A 264 20.10 0.12 9.78
C SER A 264 19.73 1.38 10.57
N GLY A 265 19.12 2.36 9.91
CA GLY A 265 18.59 3.59 10.52
C GLY A 265 17.06 3.62 10.37
N GLY A 266 16.34 3.78 11.49
CA GLY A 266 14.87 3.70 11.53
C GLY A 266 14.16 4.65 10.57
N THR A 267 12.92 4.34 10.19
CA THR A 267 12.13 5.08 9.19
C THR A 267 12.12 6.58 9.45
N VAL A 268 12.82 7.35 8.62
CA VAL A 268 12.99 8.78 8.78
C VAL A 268 11.85 9.53 8.06
N TYR A 269 11.04 10.29 8.80
CA TYR A 269 9.78 10.90 8.32
C TYR A 269 9.92 12.32 7.73
N ASN A 270 11.12 12.88 7.64
CA ASN A 270 11.34 14.20 7.06
C ASN A 270 11.91 14.07 5.62
N PRO A 271 11.23 14.59 4.59
CA PRO A 271 11.71 14.58 3.20
C PRO A 271 13.13 15.17 3.04
N GLN A 272 13.49 16.14 3.87
CA GLN A 272 14.81 16.78 3.82
C GLN A 272 15.94 15.81 4.20
N PHE A 273 15.71 14.96 5.20
CA PHE A 273 16.66 13.91 5.56
C PHE A 273 16.83 12.90 4.43
N ALA A 274 15.75 12.54 3.73
CA ALA A 274 15.81 11.58 2.64
C ALA A 274 16.68 12.08 1.47
N GLU A 275 16.63 13.36 1.15
CA GLU A 275 17.49 13.98 0.14
C GLU A 275 18.97 13.95 0.57
N SER A 276 19.29 14.42 1.78
CA SER A 276 20.67 14.41 2.30
C SER A 276 21.23 12.98 2.36
N ILE A 277 20.46 12.00 2.82
CA ILE A 277 20.87 10.58 2.86
C ILE A 277 21.19 10.07 1.44
N THR A 278 20.30 10.34 0.49
CA THR A 278 20.49 9.92 -0.91
C THR A 278 21.77 10.52 -1.50
N ASN A 279 22.03 11.80 -1.23
CA ASN A 279 23.24 12.48 -1.68
C ASN A 279 24.49 11.90 -1.01
N ILE A 280 24.45 11.68 0.32
CA ILE A 280 25.53 11.06 1.09
C ILE A 280 25.86 9.68 0.52
N ASP A 281 24.86 8.83 0.27
CA ASP A 281 25.05 7.47 -0.25
C ASP A 281 25.66 7.47 -1.66
N SER A 282 25.17 8.33 -2.55
CA SER A 282 25.73 8.53 -3.90
C SER A 282 27.22 8.92 -3.84
N ASN A 283 27.55 9.82 -2.91
CA ASN A 283 28.90 10.31 -2.68
C ASN A 283 29.82 9.20 -2.12
N ILE A 284 29.34 8.45 -1.12
CA ILE A 284 30.05 7.30 -0.51
C ILE A 284 30.37 6.23 -1.55
N VAL A 285 29.42 5.87 -2.40
CA VAL A 285 29.64 4.89 -3.48
C VAL A 285 30.77 5.36 -4.41
N THR A 286 30.80 6.65 -4.75
CA THR A 286 31.84 7.23 -5.60
C THR A 286 33.21 7.22 -4.91
N ILE A 287 33.28 7.54 -3.61
CA ILE A 287 34.50 7.49 -2.80
C ILE A 287 35.04 6.05 -2.74
N ALA A 288 34.18 5.08 -2.41
CA ALA A 288 34.56 3.67 -2.34
C ALA A 288 35.09 3.13 -3.68
N GLN A 289 34.48 3.52 -4.80
CA GLN A 289 34.93 3.12 -6.15
C GLN A 289 36.32 3.65 -6.52
N ARG A 290 36.79 4.72 -5.87
CA ARG A 290 38.12 5.29 -6.09
C ARG A 290 39.22 4.65 -5.23
N GLY A 291 38.84 3.73 -4.33
CA GLY A 291 39.76 3.04 -3.43
C GLY A 291 39.77 3.60 -2.01
N ASP A 292 39.03 4.68 -1.73
CA ASP A 292 38.95 5.31 -0.41
C ASP A 292 37.88 4.64 0.48
N GLY A 293 37.90 3.30 0.53
CA GLY A 293 36.86 2.49 1.18
C GLY A 293 36.69 2.80 2.67
N GLU A 294 37.77 3.13 3.37
CA GLU A 294 37.76 3.46 4.79
C GLU A 294 37.04 4.80 5.06
N VAL A 295 37.30 5.82 4.23
CA VAL A 295 36.62 7.12 4.30
C VAL A 295 35.13 6.96 3.98
N ALA A 296 34.79 6.15 2.98
CA ALA A 296 33.40 5.85 2.64
C ALA A 296 32.66 5.19 3.83
N GLN A 297 33.28 4.19 4.47
CA GLN A 297 32.71 3.52 5.63
C GLN A 297 32.59 4.43 6.86
N ALA A 298 33.56 5.32 7.07
CA ALA A 298 33.52 6.33 8.12
C ALA A 298 32.32 7.28 7.96
N LEU A 299 32.17 7.86 6.76
CA LEU A 299 31.05 8.76 6.44
C LEU A 299 29.69 8.06 6.56
N GLN A 300 29.59 6.83 6.09
CA GLN A 300 28.38 6.02 6.23
C GLN A 300 28.01 5.78 7.70
N SER A 301 29.00 5.40 8.51
CA SER A 301 28.81 5.09 9.93
C SER A 301 28.34 6.33 10.70
N ILE A 302 28.90 7.50 10.37
CA ILE A 302 28.51 8.77 11.00
C ILE A 302 27.11 9.18 10.55
N GLY A 303 26.79 9.12 9.26
CA GLY A 303 25.43 9.41 8.77
C GLY A 303 24.39 8.53 9.48
N SER A 304 24.66 7.23 9.60
CA SER A 304 23.80 6.27 10.31
C SER A 304 23.68 6.58 11.81
N ALA A 305 24.78 6.97 12.44
CA ALA A 305 24.81 7.37 13.84
C ALA A 305 24.00 8.65 14.08
N VAL A 306 24.13 9.66 13.22
CA VAL A 306 23.35 10.90 13.26
C VAL A 306 21.85 10.58 13.14
N LEU A 307 21.44 9.64 12.30
CA LEU A 307 20.03 9.23 12.17
C LEU A 307 19.50 8.41 13.37
N SER A 308 20.38 7.67 14.04
CA SER A 308 19.99 6.78 15.14
C SER A 308 20.08 7.44 16.50
N ASP A 309 20.77 8.59 16.61
CA ASP A 309 20.95 9.29 17.87
C ASP A 309 19.64 9.95 18.32
N ARG A 310 19.07 9.46 19.42
CA ARG A 310 17.80 9.94 19.97
C ARG A 310 17.93 11.25 20.75
N GLN A 311 19.16 11.70 21.04
CA GLN A 311 19.41 12.94 21.78
C GLN A 311 19.44 14.17 20.86
N LEU A 312 19.45 13.96 19.54
CA LEU A 312 19.37 15.02 18.55
C LEU A 312 17.91 15.33 18.21
N ASP A 313 17.55 16.61 18.29
CA ASP A 313 16.34 17.11 17.63
C ASP A 313 16.52 17.12 16.09
N ASP A 314 15.42 17.35 15.38
CA ASP A 314 15.41 17.26 13.91
C ASP A 314 16.26 18.36 13.26
N GLU A 315 16.29 19.57 13.82
CA GLU A 315 17.09 20.68 13.30
C GLU A 315 18.59 20.36 13.38
N ARG A 316 19.05 19.91 14.57
CA ARG A 316 20.45 19.52 14.75
C ARG A 316 20.80 18.28 13.94
N ARG A 317 19.87 17.33 13.80
CA ARG A 317 20.06 16.16 12.94
C ARG A 317 20.27 16.57 11.47
N GLN A 318 19.49 17.52 10.97
CA GLN A 318 19.65 18.04 9.60
C GLN A 318 21.01 18.68 9.42
N GLU A 319 21.38 19.61 10.31
CA GLU A 319 22.67 20.30 10.26
C GLU A 319 23.85 19.32 10.23
N LEU A 320 23.78 18.24 11.02
CA LEU A 320 24.85 17.23 11.05
C LEU A 320 24.86 16.38 9.78
N LEU A 321 23.70 16.02 9.22
CA LEU A 321 23.64 15.34 7.92
C LEU A 321 24.18 16.22 6.79
N ASP A 322 23.87 17.52 6.78
CA ASP A 322 24.42 18.47 5.81
C ASP A 322 25.95 18.56 5.92
N ASN A 323 26.49 18.53 7.14
CA ASN A 323 27.93 18.47 7.37
C ASN A 323 28.54 17.15 6.86
N VAL A 324 27.87 16.01 7.06
CA VAL A 324 28.33 14.70 6.53
C VAL A 324 28.28 14.70 5.00
N GLU A 325 27.22 15.23 4.40
CA GLU A 325 27.09 15.39 2.97
C GLU A 325 28.22 16.26 2.42
N TYR A 326 28.49 17.40 3.05
CA TYR A 326 29.58 18.29 2.68
C TYR A 326 30.94 17.58 2.70
N LEU A 327 31.22 16.79 3.74
CA LEU A 327 32.44 15.99 3.84
C LEU A 327 32.52 14.94 2.73
N ALA A 328 31.41 14.27 2.42
CA ALA A 328 31.34 13.29 1.34
C ALA A 328 31.54 13.92 -0.06
N GLN A 329 31.00 15.13 -0.28
CA GLN A 329 31.25 15.89 -1.51
C GLN A 329 32.73 16.30 -1.64
N ASN A 330 33.36 16.75 -0.55
CA ASN A 330 34.77 17.13 -0.56
C ASN A 330 35.72 15.94 -0.69
N ALA A 331 35.38 14.78 -0.09
CA ALA A 331 36.17 13.56 -0.21
C ALA A 331 36.28 13.08 -1.67
N GLN A 332 35.28 13.38 -2.51
CA GLN A 332 35.34 13.13 -3.96
C GLN A 332 36.21 14.12 -4.73
N GLN A 333 36.72 15.17 -4.10
CA GLN A 333 37.59 16.10 -4.79
C GLN A 333 39.05 15.68 -4.63
N PRO A 334 39.90 15.92 -5.65
CA PRO A 334 41.35 15.83 -5.48
C PRO A 334 41.81 16.69 -4.28
N PRO A 335 42.82 16.27 -3.50
CA PRO A 335 43.26 16.96 -2.28
C PRO A 335 43.48 18.47 -2.45
N GLU A 336 44.01 18.89 -3.60
CA GLU A 336 44.29 20.28 -3.95
C GLU A 336 43.04 21.15 -4.18
N LYS A 337 41.87 20.55 -4.42
CA LYS A 337 40.60 21.26 -4.63
C LYS A 337 39.72 21.30 -3.38
N ARG A 338 40.05 20.51 -2.37
CA ARG A 338 39.27 20.40 -1.14
C ARG A 338 39.30 21.70 -0.35
N ASN A 339 38.14 22.16 0.12
CA ASN A 339 38.08 23.34 0.98
C ASN A 339 38.43 22.97 2.42
N ARG A 340 39.73 22.94 2.73
CA ARG A 340 40.26 22.57 4.05
C ARG A 340 39.65 23.35 5.22
N GLY A 341 39.32 24.63 5.02
CA GLY A 341 38.72 25.46 6.07
C GLY A 341 37.33 24.98 6.46
N MET A 342 36.49 24.71 5.45
CA MET A 342 35.13 24.22 5.66
C MET A 342 35.10 22.77 6.14
N ILE A 343 36.01 21.91 5.65
CA ILE A 343 36.14 20.52 6.15
C ILE A 343 36.45 20.52 7.65
N LYS A 344 37.39 21.37 8.10
CA LYS A 344 37.68 21.53 9.53
C LYS A 344 36.46 22.00 10.33
N SER A 345 35.68 22.91 9.76
CA SER A 345 34.44 23.40 10.38
C SER A 345 33.41 22.28 10.54
N ALA A 346 33.17 21.50 9.49
CA ALA A 346 32.24 20.37 9.51
C ALA A 346 32.68 19.28 10.50
N LEU A 347 33.97 18.94 10.53
CA LEU A 347 34.51 18.00 11.52
C LEU A 347 34.41 18.54 12.95
N ALA A 348 34.60 19.84 13.17
CA ALA A 348 34.41 20.45 14.48
C ALA A 348 32.95 20.39 14.95
N ALA A 349 31.99 20.58 14.03
CA ALA A 349 30.56 20.44 14.33
C ALA A 349 30.20 18.99 14.74
N LEU A 350 30.72 17.99 14.02
CA LEU A 350 30.57 16.58 14.37
C LEU A 350 31.22 16.24 15.71
N ASN A 351 32.43 16.74 15.98
CA ASN A 351 33.10 16.55 17.28
C ASN A 351 32.32 17.20 18.42
N THR A 352 31.71 18.36 18.19
CA THR A 352 30.87 19.02 19.20
C THR A 352 29.63 18.17 19.48
N ALA A 353 28.96 17.68 18.44
CA ALA A 353 27.81 16.78 18.58
C ALA A 353 28.18 15.44 19.23
N ALA A 354 29.38 14.92 18.99
CA ALA A 354 29.90 13.71 19.63
C ALA A 354 30.04 13.85 21.16
N THR A 355 30.16 15.07 21.71
CA THR A 355 30.19 15.26 23.17
C THR A 355 28.81 15.11 23.83
N THR A 356 27.73 15.32 23.07
CA THR A 356 26.36 15.31 23.57
C THR A 356 25.56 14.10 23.11
N GLY A 357 25.88 13.54 21.93
CA GLY A 357 25.20 12.42 21.29
C GLY A 357 25.94 11.10 21.51
N THR A 358 25.24 10.10 22.05
CA THR A 358 25.84 8.80 22.40
C THR A 358 26.27 8.01 21.16
N GLU A 359 25.49 8.02 20.09
CA GLU A 359 25.79 7.23 18.88
C GLU A 359 26.76 7.97 17.99
N VAL A 360 26.58 9.29 17.83
CA VAL A 360 27.54 10.14 17.09
C VAL A 360 28.91 10.10 17.75
N GLY A 361 28.98 10.13 19.09
CA GLY A 361 30.22 10.04 19.84
C GLY A 361 31.01 8.75 19.59
N LYS A 362 30.33 7.60 19.57
CA LYS A 362 30.96 6.31 19.24
C LYS A 362 31.49 6.29 17.81
N ALA A 363 30.69 6.76 16.86
CA ALA A 363 31.08 6.76 15.45
C ALA A 363 32.29 7.67 15.20
N VAL A 364 32.28 8.90 15.72
CA VAL A 364 33.40 9.85 15.59
C VAL A 364 34.67 9.34 16.26
N THR A 365 34.56 8.71 17.44
CA THR A 365 35.74 8.12 18.12
C THR A 365 36.33 6.96 17.32
N THR A 366 35.47 6.13 16.73
CA THR A 366 35.91 4.95 15.95
C THR A 366 36.57 5.36 14.63
N TRP A 367 36.02 6.39 13.97
CA TRP A 367 36.39 6.75 12.59
C TRP A 367 37.16 8.06 12.46
N GLY A 368 37.58 8.66 13.59
CA GLY A 368 38.22 9.97 13.60
C GLY A 368 39.49 10.05 12.74
N GLU A 369 40.29 8.99 12.69
CA GLU A 369 41.49 8.93 11.84
C GLU A 369 41.13 8.96 10.35
N ALA A 370 40.18 8.12 9.92
CA ALA A 370 39.69 8.06 8.55
C ALA A 370 39.06 9.39 8.08
N LEU A 371 38.33 10.07 8.96
CA LEU A 371 37.79 11.40 8.67
C LEU A 371 38.87 12.46 8.52
N ASN A 372 39.90 12.42 9.38
CA ASN A 372 41.02 13.34 9.29
C ASN A 372 41.86 13.11 8.02
N ALA A 373 41.83 11.91 7.44
CA ALA A 373 42.45 11.63 6.13
C ALA A 373 41.82 12.44 4.98
N ILE A 374 40.61 12.99 5.15
CA ILE A 374 40.03 13.91 4.16
C ILE A 374 40.83 15.24 4.09
N LEU A 375 41.50 15.62 5.19
CA LEU A 375 42.30 16.84 5.28
C LEU A 375 43.70 16.70 4.67
N SER A 376 44.26 15.49 4.62
CA SER A 376 45.52 15.20 3.92
C SER A 376 45.31 15.26 2.42
#